data_AF-A0A915YS59-F1
#
_entry.id   AF-A0A915YS59-F1
#
_cell.length_a   1.000
_cell.length_b   1.000
_cell.length_c   1.000
_cell.angle_alpha   90.00
_cell.angle_beta   90.00
_cell.angle_gamma   90.00
#
_symmetry.space_group_name_H-M   'P 1'
#
loop_
_entity.id
_entity.type
_entity.pdbx_description
1 polymer ?
#
loop_
_entity_poly.entity_id
_entity_poly.type
_entity_poly.pdbx_seq_one_letter_code
_entity_poly.pdbx_strand_id
1 'polypeptide(L)'
;MYLFLTGDSSALSNWTYKNNPSLKAEILAEIELFYLLPHQRRWNEWFPKVIYYYADFDKTRQEIKEMIKEGEWNTDEFSELKQKLLHKLKI
;
A
#
# COMPACT_ATOMS: atom_id res chain seq x y z
N MET A 1 -17.92 -9.04 13.15
CA MET A 1 -18.65 -7.76 13.23
C MET A 1 -17.60 -6.65 13.26
N TYR A 2 -17.30 -6.03 12.11
CA TYR A 2 -16.22 -5.05 11.98
C TYR A 2 -16.75 -3.65 12.31
N LEU A 3 -16.50 -3.18 13.53
CA LEU A 3 -16.94 -1.88 14.04
C LEU A 3 -16.21 -0.69 13.37
N PHE A 4 -15.19 -0.94 12.53
CA PHE A 4 -14.33 0.10 11.97
C PHE A 4 -14.69 0.61 10.57
N LEU A 5 -15.74 0.08 9.91
CA LEU A 5 -16.24 0.66 8.66
C LEU A 5 -17.16 1.89 8.87
N THR A 6 -17.26 2.42 10.10
CA THR A 6 -18.00 3.65 10.42
C THR A 6 -17.11 4.82 10.82
N GLY A 7 -15.78 4.69 10.67
CA GLY A 7 -14.88 5.83 10.73
C GLY A 7 -14.99 6.63 9.44
N ASP A 8 -15.62 7.80 9.52
CA ASP A 8 -15.74 8.70 8.39
C ASP A 8 -14.36 8.96 7.76
N SER A 9 -14.25 8.66 6.46
CA SER A 9 -13.07 8.95 5.65
C SER A 9 -12.64 10.44 5.68
N SER A 10 -13.52 11.32 6.17
CA SER A 10 -13.22 12.72 6.50
C SER A 10 -12.10 12.88 7.54
N ALA A 11 -11.91 11.93 8.46
CA ALA A 11 -10.84 11.98 9.47
C ALA A 11 -9.42 11.87 8.84
N LEU A 12 -9.31 11.22 7.67
CA LEU A 12 -8.06 11.12 6.89
C LEU A 12 -8.02 12.12 5.72
N SER A 13 -9.07 12.93 5.55
CA SER A 13 -9.25 13.76 4.35
C SER A 13 -8.39 15.01 4.31
N ASN A 14 -7.86 15.43 5.48
CA ASN A 14 -7.27 16.75 5.66
C ASN A 14 -5.75 16.75 5.87
N TRP A 15 -5.09 15.59 5.81
CA TRP A 15 -3.63 15.58 5.88
C TRP A 15 -2.91 15.02 4.64
N THR A 16 -1.67 15.48 4.47
CA THR A 16 -0.84 15.50 3.26
C THR A 16 -0.53 14.12 2.64
N TYR A 17 -0.90 13.02 3.29
CA TYR A 17 -0.70 11.63 2.84
C TYR A 17 -1.59 11.22 1.67
N LYS A 18 -2.65 11.97 1.35
CA LYS A 18 -3.40 11.74 0.09
C LYS A 18 -2.50 11.80 -1.14
N ASN A 19 -1.36 12.50 -1.03
CA ASN A 19 -0.39 12.68 -2.09
C ASN A 19 0.81 11.72 -1.98
N ASN A 20 0.88 10.87 -0.95
CA ASN A 20 1.98 9.92 -0.78
C ASN A 20 1.43 8.51 -0.47
N PRO A 21 1.28 7.64 -1.49
CA PRO A 21 0.71 6.31 -1.32
C PRO A 21 1.57 5.40 -0.42
N SER A 22 2.88 5.63 -0.35
CA SER A 22 3.80 4.88 0.51
C SER A 22 3.54 5.16 1.99
N LEU A 23 3.42 6.44 2.37
CA LEU A 23 3.06 6.84 3.74
C LEU A 23 1.67 6.31 4.14
N LYS A 24 0.72 6.29 3.20
CA LYS A 24 -0.60 5.72 3.45
C LYS A 24 -0.53 4.23 3.75
N ALA A 25 0.31 3.47 3.02
CA ALA A 25 0.49 2.04 3.24
C ALA A 25 1.16 1.75 4.59
N GLU A 26 2.17 2.54 4.97
CA GLU A 26 2.88 2.44 6.25
C GLU A 26 1.94 2.69 7.44
N ILE A 27 1.17 3.78 7.39
CA ILE A 27 0.17 4.11 8.42
C ILE A 27 -0.91 3.04 8.50
N LEU A 28 -1.37 2.49 7.37
CA LEU A 28 -2.36 1.41 7.39
C LEU A 28 -1.80 0.14 8.04
N ALA A 29 -0.55 -0.22 7.72
CA ALA A 29 0.12 -1.38 8.30
C ALA A 29 0.31 -1.22 9.82
N GLU A 30 0.69 -0.03 10.30
CA GLU A 30 0.79 0.28 11.73
C GLU A 30 -0.57 0.18 12.44
N ILE A 31 -1.61 0.76 11.85
CA ILE A 31 -2.97 0.69 12.39
C ILE A 31 -3.43 -0.76 12.48
N GLU A 32 -3.26 -1.54 11.41
CA GLU A 32 -3.62 -2.96 11.41
C GLU A 32 -2.84 -3.75 12.47
N LEU A 33 -1.52 -3.54 12.58
CA LEU A 33 -0.67 -4.16 13.62
C LEU A 33 -1.09 -3.82 15.06
N PHE A 34 -1.60 -2.61 15.28
CA PHE A 34 -2.08 -2.16 16.59
C PHE A 34 -3.33 -2.92 17.04
N TYR A 35 -4.24 -3.26 16.11
CA TYR A 35 -5.49 -3.97 16.40
C TYR A 35 -5.38 -5.51 16.40
N LEU A 36 -4.19 -6.08 16.14
CA LEU A 36 -3.97 -7.53 16.19
C LEU A 36 -3.84 -8.06 17.63
N LEU A 37 -4.40 -9.26 17.87
CA LEU A 37 -4.22 -9.97 19.13
C LEU A 37 -2.76 -10.45 19.30
N PRO A 38 -2.23 -10.57 20.54
CA PRO A 38 -0.83 -10.93 20.77
C PRO A 38 -0.39 -12.25 20.13
N HIS A 39 -1.30 -13.19 19.91
CA HIS A 39 -1.01 -14.46 19.25
C HIS A 39 -0.92 -14.33 17.73
N GLN A 40 -1.71 -13.45 17.10
CA GLN A 40 -1.66 -13.16 15.66
C GLN A 40 -0.36 -12.43 15.30
N ARG A 41 0.12 -11.53 16.17
CA ARG A 41 1.39 -10.81 15.96
C ARG A 41 2.61 -11.73 15.96
N ARG A 42 2.57 -12.84 16.71
CA ARG A 42 3.64 -13.84 16.74
C ARG A 42 3.57 -14.84 15.59
N TRP A 43 2.51 -14.80 14.79
CA TRP A 43 2.34 -15.68 13.65
C TRP A 43 2.80 -14.97 12.37
N ASN A 44 4.06 -15.20 11.99
CA ASN A 44 4.68 -14.55 10.82
C ASN A 44 3.91 -14.76 9.50
N GLU A 45 3.12 -15.83 9.40
CA GLU A 45 2.32 -16.16 8.22
C GLU A 45 0.96 -15.47 8.20
N TRP A 46 0.49 -14.97 9.36
CA TRP A 46 -0.80 -14.29 9.47
C TRP A 46 -0.78 -12.91 8.79
N PHE A 47 0.35 -12.21 8.82
CA PHE A 47 0.45 -10.90 8.17
C PHE A 47 0.58 -11.08 6.64
N PRO A 48 -0.30 -10.46 5.85
CA PRO A 48 -0.28 -10.64 4.40
C PRO A 48 1.01 -10.07 3.81
N LYS A 49 1.72 -10.90 3.04
CA LYS A 49 2.92 -10.49 2.30
C LYS A 49 2.62 -9.43 1.23
N VAL A 50 1.36 -9.32 0.79
CA VAL A 50 0.89 -8.39 -0.25
C VAL A 50 -0.45 -7.80 0.19
N ILE A 51 -0.56 -6.47 0.20
CA ILE A 51 -1.78 -5.72 0.52
C ILE A 51 -2.29 -5.03 -0.75
N TYR A 52 -3.59 -5.15 -1.04
CA TYR A 52 -4.23 -4.50 -2.16
C TYR A 52 -4.86 -3.17 -1.72
N TYR A 53 -4.45 -2.06 -2.33
CA TYR A 53 -5.04 -0.75 -2.07
C TYR A 53 -5.55 -0.12 -3.38
N TYR A 54 -6.58 0.71 -3.23
CA TYR A 54 -7.07 1.54 -4.33
C TYR A 54 -6.14 2.73 -4.53
N ALA A 55 -5.58 2.83 -5.74
CA ALA A 55 -4.71 3.90 -6.18
C ALA A 55 -5.28 4.55 -7.45
N ASP A 56 -5.00 5.83 -7.62
CA ASP A 56 -5.33 6.55 -8.85
C ASP A 56 -4.37 6.14 -9.96
N PHE A 57 -4.91 5.71 -11.09
CA PHE A 57 -4.15 5.18 -12.23
C PHE A 57 -3.08 6.15 -12.73
N ASP A 58 -3.44 7.43 -12.89
CA ASP A 58 -2.55 8.43 -13.47
C ASP A 58 -1.39 8.76 -12.53
N LYS A 59 -1.70 8.89 -11.23
CA LYS A 59 -0.69 9.13 -10.19
C LYS A 59 0.26 7.95 -10.05
N THR A 60 -0.27 6.73 -10.01
CA THR A 60 0.56 5.51 -9.93
C THR A 60 1.49 5.39 -11.13
N ARG A 61 1.02 5.76 -12.33
CA ARG A 61 1.85 5.75 -13.54
C ARG A 61 2.97 6.79 -13.50
N GLN A 62 2.72 7.97 -12.94
CA GLN A 62 3.73 9.01 -12.78
C GLN A 62 4.81 8.57 -11.78
N GLU A 63 4.41 8.11 -10.60
CA GLU A 63 5.32 7.68 -9.53
C GLU A 63 6.25 6.56 -10.02
N ILE A 64 5.71 5.54 -10.69
CA ILE A 64 6.52 4.42 -11.20
C ILE A 64 7.57 4.90 -12.21
N LYS A 65 7.23 5.88 -13.06
CA LYS A 65 8.20 6.45 -14.01
C LYS A 65 9.30 7.24 -13.29
N GLU A 66 8.95 7.96 -12.23
CA GLU A 66 9.92 8.68 -11.39
C GLU A 66 10.86 7.69 -10.68
N MET A 67 10.32 6.64 -10.04
CA MET A 67 11.11 5.58 -9.41
C MET A 67 12.04 4.83 -10.39
N ILE A 68 11.59 4.58 -11.62
CA ILE A 68 12.44 3.96 -12.67
C ILE A 68 13.58 4.91 -13.05
N LYS A 69 13.31 6.22 -13.14
CA LYS A 69 14.32 7.23 -13.46
C LYS A 69 15.37 7.39 -12.36
N GLU A 70 14.94 7.28 -11.10
CA GLU A 70 15.81 7.36 -9.92
C GLU A 70 16.59 6.07 -9.65
N GLY A 71 16.24 4.97 -10.33
CA GLY A 71 16.89 3.67 -10.18
C GLY A 71 16.46 2.91 -8.91
N GLU A 72 15.44 3.40 -8.20
CA GLU A 72 14.91 2.79 -6.98
C GLU A 72 13.97 1.61 -7.24
N TRP A 73 13.55 1.42 -8.50
CA TRP A 73 12.71 0.30 -8.91
C TRP A 73 13.51 -1.02 -8.93
N ASN A 74 13.71 -1.62 -7.75
CA ASN A 74 14.50 -2.84 -7.57
C ASN A 74 13.80 -4.06 -8.21
N THR A 75 14.51 -4.85 -9.01
CA THR A 75 13.90 -5.89 -9.88
C THR A 75 13.70 -7.24 -9.19
N ASP A 76 14.43 -7.54 -8.11
CA ASP A 76 14.47 -8.90 -7.53
C ASP A 76 13.21 -9.26 -6.72
N GLU A 77 12.64 -8.31 -5.99
CA GLU A 77 11.46 -8.57 -5.17
C GLU A 77 10.15 -8.33 -5.94
N PHE A 78 9.26 -9.33 -5.91
CA PHE A 78 7.91 -9.29 -6.49
C PHE A 78 7.88 -9.06 -8.02
N SER A 79 8.89 -9.55 -8.75
CA SER A 79 9.02 -9.37 -10.21
C SER A 79 7.75 -9.70 -11.01
N GLU A 80 7.08 -10.81 -10.69
CA GLU A 80 5.82 -11.20 -11.37
C GLU A 80 4.68 -10.18 -11.17
N LEU A 81 4.52 -9.66 -9.95
CA LEU A 81 3.48 -8.67 -9.64
C LEU A 81 3.79 -7.34 -10.28
N LYS A 82 5.06 -6.95 -10.29
CA LYS A 82 5.56 -5.74 -10.97
C LYS A 82 5.31 -5.80 -12.46
N GLN A 83 5.60 -6.92 -13.13
CA GLN A 83 5.31 -7.08 -14.56
C GLN A 83 3.81 -7.00 -14.84
N LYS A 84 2.98 -7.68 -14.03
CA LYS A 84 1.51 -7.58 -14.14
C LYS A 84 1.01 -6.15 -13.96
N LEU A 85 1.61 -5.39 -13.04
CA LEU A 85 1.30 -3.98 -12.81
C LEU A 85 1.68 -3.11 -14.02
N LEU A 86 2.90 -3.24 -14.54
CA LEU A 86 3.36 -2.51 -15.72
C LEU A 86 2.47 -2.78 -16.93
N HIS A 87 2.11 -4.05 -17.16
CA HIS A 87 1.17 -4.44 -18.22
C HIS A 87 -0.21 -3.78 -18.03
N LYS A 88 -0.74 -3.75 -16.80
CA LYS A 88 -2.02 -3.06 -16.50
C LYS A 88 -1.93 -1.55 -16.73
N LEU A 89 -0.81 -0.93 -16.39
CA LEU A 89 -0.57 0.51 -16.53
C LEU A 89 -0.16 0.93 -17.95
N LYS A 90 0.09 -0.03 -18.85
CA LYS A 90 0.55 0.20 -20.23
C LYS A 90 1.80 1.10 -20.24
N ILE A 91 2.77 0.74 -19.42
CA ILE A 91 4.12 1.36 -19.34
C ILE A 91 5.12 0.41 -20.00
#